data_AF-A0A1H0PL05-F1
#
_entry.id   AF-A0A1H0PL05-F1
#
_cell.length_a   1.000
_cell.length_b   1.000
_cell.length_c   1.000
_cell.angle_alpha   90.00
_cell.angle_beta   90.00
_cell.angle_gamma   90.00
#
_symmetry.space_group_name_H-M   'P 1'
#
loop_
_entity.id
_entity.type
_entity.pdbx_description
1 polymer ?
#
loop_
_entity_poly.entity_id
_entity_poly.type
_entity_poly.pdbx_seq_one_letter_code
_entity_poly.pdbx_strand_id
1 'polypeptide(L)'
;MKFIEPISMKRLINLVKNKFFLVTMAFLVWMIFFDKNDLFSQYEYRRQVNKLKEERDFYKKETDQVNKELDELTSNPQKLEKFAREKYLMKKDNEDVYVIVHEKKEK
;
A
#
# COMPACT_ATOMS: atom_id res chain seq x y z
N MET A 1 37.05 7.25 -20.96
CA MET A 1 35.61 7.49 -21.16
C MET A 1 35.36 7.50 -22.67
N LYS A 2 34.86 6.39 -23.25
CA LYS A 2 34.68 6.26 -24.70
C LYS A 2 33.38 6.97 -25.10
N PHE A 3 33.51 8.07 -25.83
CA PHE A 3 32.42 8.85 -26.38
C PHE A 3 31.62 7.99 -27.37
N ILE A 4 30.30 7.98 -27.18
CA ILE A 4 29.35 7.32 -28.07
C ILE A 4 29.39 8.06 -29.41
N GLU A 5 29.88 7.40 -30.46
CA GLU A 5 29.89 7.99 -31.80
C GLU A 5 28.44 8.16 -32.30
N PRO A 6 28.11 9.32 -32.92
CA PRO A 6 26.78 9.54 -33.45
C PRO A 6 26.50 8.58 -34.61
N ILE A 7 25.34 7.90 -34.55
CA ILE A 7 24.90 6.97 -35.57
C ILE A 7 24.76 7.72 -36.89
N SER A 8 25.63 7.41 -37.86
CA SER A 8 25.61 8.01 -39.20
C SER A 8 24.24 7.84 -39.86
N MET A 9 23.65 8.94 -40.33
CA MET A 9 22.31 8.98 -40.95
C MET A 9 22.15 8.02 -42.13
N LYS A 10 23.24 7.73 -42.86
CA LYS A 10 23.26 6.73 -43.94
C LYS A 10 23.07 5.30 -43.42
N ARG A 11 23.63 4.97 -42.25
CA ARG A 11 23.45 3.65 -41.61
C ARG A 11 22.02 3.48 -41.13
N LEU A 12 21.41 4.53 -40.59
CA LEU A 12 20.01 4.51 -40.12
C LEU A 12 19.03 4.26 -41.29
N ILE A 13 19.23 4.93 -42.43
CA ILE A 13 18.41 4.73 -43.64
C ILE A 13 18.54 3.30 -44.19
N ASN A 14 19.76 2.74 -44.21
CA ASN A 14 19.96 1.36 -44.67
C ASN A 14 19.35 0.32 -43.72
N LEU A 15 19.28 0.62 -42.42
CA LEU A 15 18.62 -0.21 -41.41
C LEU A 15 17.10 -0.25 -41.64
N VAL A 16 16.48 0.91 -41.84
CA VAL A 16 15.03 1.03 -42.08
C VAL A 16 14.61 0.47 -43.45
N LYS A 17 15.50 0.48 -44.46
CA LYS A 17 15.23 -0.15 -45.77
C LYS A 17 15.27 -1.68 -45.76
N ASN A 18 15.81 -2.30 -44.71
CA ASN A 18 15.85 -3.74 -44.60
C ASN A 18 14.46 -4.29 -44.22
N LYS A 19 13.85 -5.06 -45.13
CA LYS A 19 12.54 -5.69 -44.91
C LYS A 19 12.48 -6.54 -43.64
N PHE A 20 13.58 -7.21 -43.28
CA PHE A 20 13.64 -8.01 -42.05
C PHE A 20 13.63 -7.12 -40.80
N PHE A 21 14.30 -5.98 -40.84
CA PHE A 21 14.27 -5.03 -39.73
C PHE A 21 12.88 -4.43 -39.53
N LEU A 22 12.20 -4.07 -40.61
CA LEU A 22 10.82 -3.54 -40.54
C LEU A 22 9.84 -4.57 -39.97
N VAL A 23 9.91 -5.83 -40.42
CA VAL A 23 9.06 -6.91 -39.90
C VAL A 23 9.36 -7.18 -38.43
N THR A 24 10.64 -7.24 -38.02
CA THR A 24 11.01 -7.41 -36.61
C THR A 24 10.56 -6.23 -35.76
N MET A 25 10.72 -4.99 -36.25
CA MET A 25 10.28 -3.79 -35.54
C MET A 25 8.76 -3.79 -35.38
N ALA A 26 8.02 -4.10 -36.44
CA ALA A 26 6.56 -4.20 -36.39
C ALA A 26 6.12 -5.30 -35.43
N PHE A 27 6.81 -6.44 -35.40
CA PHE A 27 6.55 -7.52 -34.46
C PHE A 27 6.83 -7.11 -33.00
N LEU A 28 7.92 -6.39 -32.74
CA LEU A 28 8.24 -5.87 -31.42
C LEU A 28 7.20 -4.84 -30.95
N VAL A 29 6.83 -3.90 -31.82
CA VAL A 29 5.75 -2.95 -31.54
C VAL A 29 4.45 -3.69 -31.27
N TRP A 30 4.13 -4.73 -32.05
CA TRP A 30 2.95 -5.55 -31.82
C TRP A 30 2.96 -6.22 -30.44
N MET A 31 4.08 -6.84 -30.04
CA MET A 31 4.20 -7.48 -28.73
C MET A 31 4.17 -6.47 -27.57
N ILE A 32 4.61 -5.23 -27.77
CA ILE A 32 4.62 -4.21 -26.72
C ILE A 32 3.23 -3.59 -26.52
N PHE A 33 2.47 -3.36 -27.61
CA PHE A 33 1.22 -2.59 -27.56
C PHE A 33 -0.06 -3.41 -27.71
N PHE A 34 -0.03 -4.52 -28.44
CA PHE A 34 -1.22 -5.30 -28.78
C PHE A 34 -1.28 -6.67 -28.11
N ASP A 35 -0.21 -7.09 -27.43
CA ASP A 35 -0.22 -8.32 -26.62
C ASP A 35 -0.84 -8.07 -25.24
N LYS A 36 -1.46 -9.10 -24.67
CA LYS A 36 -2.16 -9.04 -23.37
C LYS A 36 -1.24 -8.79 -22.17
N ASN A 37 0.07 -8.89 -22.37
CA ASN A 37 1.09 -8.64 -21.35
C ASN A 37 1.78 -7.28 -21.54
N ASP A 38 1.06 -6.30 -22.08
CA ASP A 38 1.60 -4.97 -22.28
C ASP A 38 2.07 -4.35 -20.93
N LEU A 39 3.03 -3.42 -21.04
CA LEU A 39 3.67 -2.81 -19.87
C LEU A 39 2.68 -2.04 -18.99
N PHE A 40 1.60 -1.52 -19.58
CA PHE A 40 0.58 -0.76 -18.84
C PHE A 40 -0.26 -1.70 -17.97
N SER A 41 -0.73 -2.82 -18.53
CA SER A 41 -1.43 -3.86 -17.77
C SER A 41 -0.58 -4.38 -16.60
N GLN A 42 0.72 -4.64 -16.83
CA GLN A 42 1.63 -5.08 -15.76
C GLN A 42 1.82 -4.03 -14.66
N TYR A 43 1.87 -2.75 -15.01
CA TYR A 43 1.91 -1.66 -14.03
C TYR A 43 0.61 -1.61 -13.21
N GLU A 44 -0.54 -1.74 -13.86
CA GLU A 44 -1.83 -1.73 -13.19
C GLU A 44 -1.97 -2.91 -12.22
N TYR A 45 -1.60 -4.12 -12.65
CA TYR A 45 -1.61 -5.30 -11.78
C TYR A 45 -0.70 -5.13 -10.57
N ARG A 46 0.51 -4.56 -10.74
CA ARG A 46 1.39 -4.27 -9.60
C ARG A 46 0.77 -3.29 -8.62
N ARG A 47 0.08 -2.27 -9.12
CA ARG A 47 -0.64 -1.30 -8.29
C ARG A 47 -1.78 -1.97 -7.53
N GLN A 48 -2.57 -2.82 -8.19
CA GLN A 48 -3.65 -3.58 -7.56
C GLN A 48 -3.11 -4.52 -6.47
N VAL A 49 -2.02 -5.23 -6.73
CA VAL A 49 -1.36 -6.10 -5.74
C VAL A 49 -0.90 -5.31 -4.52
N ASN A 50 -0.29 -4.14 -4.73
CA ASN A 50 0.16 -3.30 -3.60
C ASN A 50 -1.02 -2.79 -2.78
N LYS A 51 -2.10 -2.32 -3.44
CA LYS A 51 -3.32 -1.89 -2.76
C LYS A 51 -3.94 -3.02 -1.92
N LEU A 52 -4.08 -4.21 -2.50
CA LEU A 52 -4.61 -5.38 -1.79
C LEU A 52 -3.73 -5.79 -0.60
N LYS A 53 -2.41 -5.65 -0.71
CA LYS A 53 -1.49 -5.91 0.41
C LYS A 53 -1.67 -4.90 1.53
N GLU A 54 -1.76 -3.60 1.20
CA GLU A 54 -2.02 -2.53 2.17
C GLU A 54 -3.35 -2.75 2.89
N GLU A 55 -4.42 -3.04 2.16
CA GLU A 55 -5.74 -3.37 2.73
C GLU A 55 -5.66 -4.60 3.66
N ARG A 56 -4.98 -5.66 3.21
CA ARG A 56 -4.79 -6.88 4.02
C ARG A 56 -4.01 -6.59 5.30
N ASP A 57 -2.93 -5.82 5.23
CA ASP A 57 -2.12 -5.47 6.39
C ASP A 57 -2.89 -4.57 7.37
N PHE A 58 -3.68 -3.63 6.85
CA PHE A 58 -4.58 -2.80 7.65
C PHE A 58 -5.59 -3.65 8.41
N TYR A 59 -6.36 -4.50 7.72
CA TYR A 59 -7.39 -5.32 8.37
C TYR A 59 -6.81 -6.36 9.32
N LYS A 60 -5.62 -6.89 9.05
CA LYS A 60 -4.93 -7.78 9.98
C LYS A 60 -4.62 -7.06 11.29
N LYS A 61 -4.12 -5.82 11.22
CA LYS A 61 -3.84 -5.01 12.40
C LYS A 61 -5.12 -4.67 13.19
N GLU A 62 -6.18 -4.26 12.50
CA GLU A 62 -7.48 -3.99 13.12
C GLU A 62 -8.05 -5.24 13.81
N THR A 63 -7.97 -6.40 13.15
CA THR A 63 -8.42 -7.67 13.72
C THR A 63 -7.64 -8.02 14.98
N ASP A 64 -6.30 -7.87 14.95
CA ASP A 64 -5.46 -8.13 16.13
C ASP A 64 -5.78 -7.17 17.29
N GLN A 65 -6.16 -5.92 16.99
CA GLN A 65 -6.57 -4.95 18.00
C GLN A 65 -7.95 -5.31 18.59
N VAL A 66 -8.95 -5.54 17.74
CA VAL A 66 -10.31 -5.90 18.17
C VAL A 66 -10.30 -7.20 18.99
N ASN A 67 -9.49 -8.18 18.62
CA ASN A 67 -9.38 -9.43 19.39
C ASN A 67 -8.79 -9.20 20.78
N LYS A 68 -7.86 -8.25 20.94
CA LYS A 68 -7.33 -7.88 22.27
C LYS A 68 -8.39 -7.17 23.11
N GLU A 69 -9.11 -6.21 22.52
CA GLU A 69 -10.21 -5.51 23.18
C GLU A 69 -11.32 -6.50 23.59
N LEU A 70 -11.62 -7.49 22.74
CA LEU A 70 -12.56 -8.55 23.05
C LEU A 70 -12.08 -9.42 24.23
N ASP A 71 -10.80 -9.82 24.26
CA ASP A 71 -10.26 -10.56 25.41
C ASP A 71 -10.38 -9.74 26.70
N GLU A 72 -10.10 -8.43 26.66
CA GLU A 72 -10.28 -7.53 27.81
C GLU A 72 -11.75 -7.48 28.29
N LEU A 73 -12.71 -7.56 27.37
CA LEU A 73 -14.13 -7.57 27.68
C LEU A 73 -14.64 -8.92 28.20
N THR A 74 -14.17 -10.05 27.64
CA THR A 74 -14.81 -11.36 27.86
C THR A 74 -14.06 -12.28 28.83
N SER A 75 -12.78 -12.05 29.09
CA SER A 75 -11.97 -13.04 29.81
C SER A 75 -12.18 -13.06 31.32
N ASN A 76 -12.41 -11.92 31.98
CA ASN A 76 -12.83 -11.89 33.39
C ASN A 76 -13.52 -10.56 33.79
N PRO A 77 -14.31 -10.55 34.89
CA PRO A 77 -15.02 -9.35 35.35
C PRO A 77 -14.10 -8.18 35.71
N GLN A 78 -12.87 -8.45 36.15
CA GLN A 78 -11.89 -7.43 36.57
C GLN A 78 -11.33 -6.64 35.39
N LYS A 79 -11.04 -7.32 34.27
CA LYS A 79 -10.60 -6.71 33.01
C LYS A 79 -11.74 -5.93 32.37
N LEU A 80 -12.97 -6.45 32.42
CA LEU A 80 -14.16 -5.72 31.96
C LEU A 80 -14.37 -4.42 32.74
N GLU A 81 -14.27 -4.48 34.08
CA GLU A 81 -14.37 -3.30 34.93
C GLU A 81 -13.25 -2.30 34.63
N LYS A 82 -12.00 -2.77 34.47
CA LYS A 82 -10.86 -1.92 34.08
C LYS A 82 -11.11 -1.24 32.74
N PHE A 83 -11.57 -1.97 31.72
CA PHE A 83 -11.87 -1.44 30.39
C PHE A 83 -12.98 -0.38 30.45
N ALA A 84 -14.08 -0.66 31.16
CA ALA A 84 -15.17 0.30 31.35
C ALA A 84 -14.72 1.59 32.06
N ARG A 85 -13.82 1.47 33.06
CA ARG A 85 -13.27 2.62 33.79
C ARG A 85 -12.28 3.43 32.96
N GLU A 86 -11.36 2.79 32.23
CA GLU A 86 -10.30 3.49 31.48
C GLU A 86 -10.80 4.08 30.15
N LYS A 87 -11.65 3.35 29.41
CA LYS A 87 -12.12 3.77 28.09
C LYS A 87 -13.38 4.64 28.15
N TYR A 88 -14.30 4.31 29.05
CA TYR A 88 -15.62 4.95 29.11
C TYR A 88 -15.83 5.78 30.38
N LEU A 89 -14.84 5.83 31.29
CA LEU A 89 -14.93 6.57 32.55
C LEU A 89 -16.14 6.16 33.41
N MET A 90 -16.57 4.90 33.29
CA MET A 90 -17.71 4.39 34.05
C MET A 90 -17.39 4.31 35.54
N LYS A 91 -18.40 4.60 36.38
CA LYS A 91 -18.32 4.54 37.84
C LYS A 91 -19.56 3.87 38.42
N LYS A 92 -19.45 3.34 39.64
CA LYS A 92 -20.62 2.90 40.40
C LYS A 92 -21.31 4.12 41.03
N ASP A 93 -22.59 4.00 41.35
CA ASP A 93 -23.39 5.11 41.90
C ASP A 93 -22.83 5.67 43.21
N ASN A 94 -22.08 4.86 43.96
CA ASN A 94 -21.44 5.21 45.22
C ASN A 94 -19.96 5.65 45.08
N GLU A 95 -19.48 5.93 43.86
CA GLU A 95 -18.10 6.34 43.58
C GLU A 95 -18.05 7.71 42.88
N ASP A 96 -16.96 8.44 43.11
CA ASP A 96 -16.65 9.71 42.42
C ASP A 96 -15.39 9.57 41.57
N VAL A 97 -15.46 10.03 40.31
CA VAL A 97 -14.35 9.99 39.35
C VAL A 97 -13.73 11.37 39.25
N TYR A 98 -12.43 11.45 39.51
CA TYR A 98 -11.64 12.69 39.41
C TYR A 98 -10.70 12.58 38.22
N VAL A 99 -10.84 13.49 37.25
CA VAL A 99 -9.91 13.61 36.12
C VAL A 99 -8.89 14.70 36.45
N ILE A 100 -7.64 14.31 36.69
CA ILE A 100 -6.55 15.25 36.97
C ILE A 100 -6.05 15.82 35.65
N VAL A 101 -6.41 17.06 35.35
CA VAL A 101 -5.89 17.79 34.19
C VAL A 101 -4.72 18.65 34.65
N HIS A 102 -3.53 18.40 34.11
CA HIS A 102 -2.42 19.32 34.29
C HIS A 102 -2.61 20.52 33.36
N GLU A 103 -2.76 21.71 33.93
CA GLU A 103 -2.77 22.95 33.14
C GLU A 103 -1.47 23.04 32.34
N LYS A 104 -1.60 22.99 31.01
CA LYS A 104 -0.49 23.34 30.12
C LYS A 104 -0.22 24.83 30.36
N LYS A 105 0.92 25.15 30.97
CA LYS A 105 1.43 26.52 30.97
C LYS A 105 1.51 26.99 29.53
N GLU A 106 0.64 27.92 29.17
CA GLU A 106 0.73 28.66 27.91
C GLU A 106 2.12 29.29 27.84
N LYS A 107 2.84 28.98 26.75
CA LYS A 107 4.11 29.61 26.40
C LYS A 107 3.86 30.56 25.24
#